data_AF-A0A972XG76-F1
#
_entry.id   AF-A0A972XG76-F1
#
_cell.length_a   1.000
_cell.length_b   1.000
_cell.length_c   1.000
_cell.angle_alpha   90.00
_cell.angle_beta   90.00
_cell.angle_gamma   90.00
#
_symmetry.space_group_name_H-M   'P 1'
#
loop_
_entity.id
_entity.type
_entity.pdbx_description
1 polymer ?
#
loop_
_entity_poly.entity_id
_entity_poly.type
_entity_poly.pdbx_seq_one_letter_code
_entity_poly.pdbx_strand_id
1 'polypeptide(L)'
;MELSLRPITPNFGLEITGIDFSQPVNAQVKKELNDSFSQYAVLVFPNQGLGPAELIQFGEIFGRVMEQQLKDFVLPDFPLVGYNSTKDLPSKNGKLQVRGENYHT
;
A
#
# COMPACT_ATOMS: atom_id res chain seq x y z
N MET A 1 13.22 13.13 -13.99
CA MET A 1 13.04 12.32 -12.77
C MET A 1 13.42 10.92 -13.17
N GLU A 2 14.45 10.34 -12.56
CA GLU A 2 14.95 9.01 -12.90
C GLU A 2 14.62 8.08 -11.73
N LEU A 3 13.83 7.05 -12.00
CA LEU A 3 13.50 6.05 -10.99
C LEU A 3 14.70 5.12 -10.82
N SER A 4 15.04 4.82 -9.57
CA SER A 4 16.04 3.80 -9.25
C SER A 4 15.31 2.51 -8.86
N LEU A 5 15.57 1.45 -9.62
CA LEU A 5 14.91 0.16 -9.54
C LEU A 5 15.89 -0.90 -9.01
N ARG A 6 15.57 -1.50 -7.86
CA ARG A 6 16.41 -2.52 -7.22
C ARG A 6 15.59 -3.79 -6.95
N PRO A 7 15.73 -4.85 -7.75
CA PRO A 7 15.05 -6.12 -7.50
C PRO A 7 15.42 -6.67 -6.12
N ILE A 8 14.42 -7.11 -5.35
CA ILE A 8 14.64 -7.75 -4.04
C ILE A 8 14.96 -9.23 -4.27
N THR A 9 14.24 -9.86 -5.19
CA THR A 9 14.56 -11.17 -5.76
C THR A 9 14.45 -11.09 -7.29
N PRO A 10 14.93 -12.09 -8.05
CA PRO A 10 14.92 -12.02 -9.51
C PRO A 10 13.56 -11.74 -10.15
N ASN A 11 12.47 -12.30 -9.59
CA ASN A 11 11.13 -12.26 -10.20
C ASN A 11 10.02 -11.87 -9.21
N PHE A 12 10.36 -11.46 -7.98
CA PHE A 12 9.38 -11.13 -6.95
C PHE A 12 9.92 -10.04 -6.03
N GLY A 13 9.18 -8.94 -5.89
CA GLY A 13 9.60 -7.78 -5.12
C GLY A 13 10.56 -6.87 -5.87
N LEU A 14 10.18 -5.60 -5.98
CA LEU A 14 11.02 -4.53 -6.53
C LEU A 14 11.00 -3.33 -5.60
N GLU A 15 12.17 -2.87 -5.16
CA GLU A 15 12.31 -1.59 -4.48
C GLU A 15 12.47 -0.46 -5.51
N ILE A 16 11.69 0.61 -5.33
CA ILE A 16 11.70 1.78 -6.22
C ILE A 16 11.95 3.04 -5.40
N THR A 17 12.94 3.83 -5.80
CA THR A 17 13.30 5.11 -5.18
C THR A 17 13.45 6.22 -6.22
N GLY A 18 13.64 7.47 -5.77
CA GLY A 18 13.73 8.64 -6.65
C GLY A 18 12.39 9.27 -7.01
N ILE A 19 11.33 8.91 -6.28
CA ILE A 19 9.97 9.43 -6.45
C ILE A 19 9.36 9.85 -5.10
N ASP A 20 8.61 10.94 -5.13
CA ASP A 20 7.85 11.48 -4.00
C ASP A 20 6.36 11.39 -4.33
N PHE A 21 5.63 10.55 -3.59
CA PHE A 21 4.18 10.35 -3.79
C PHE A 21 3.31 11.35 -3.02
N SER A 22 3.88 12.34 -2.32
CA SER A 22 3.12 13.49 -1.83
C SER A 22 2.64 14.39 -2.99
N GLN A 23 3.17 14.19 -4.20
CA GLN A 23 2.83 14.94 -5.40
C GLN A 23 2.24 14.03 -6.49
N PRO A 24 1.35 14.54 -7.35
CA PRO A 24 0.83 13.79 -8.49
C PRO A 24 1.95 13.36 -9.45
N VAL A 25 1.89 12.09 -9.87
CA VAL A 25 2.83 11.52 -10.85
C VAL A 25 2.23 11.57 -12.26
N ASN A 26 3.08 11.75 -13.27
CA ASN A 26 2.63 11.82 -14.67
C ASN A 26 2.24 10.43 -15.21
N ALA A 27 1.56 10.41 -16.36
CA ALA A 27 1.06 9.17 -16.97
C ALA A 27 2.17 8.16 -17.32
N GLN A 28 3.37 8.64 -17.68
CA GLN A 28 4.50 7.78 -18.00
C GLN A 28 4.96 6.99 -16.77
N VAL A 29 5.11 7.67 -15.64
CA VAL A 29 5.45 7.06 -14.35
C VAL A 29 4.37 6.08 -13.91
N LYS A 30 3.08 6.45 -14.03
CA LYS A 30 1.97 5.52 -13.70
C LYS A 30 2.08 4.23 -14.51
N LYS A 31 2.36 4.32 -15.81
CA LYS A 31 2.53 3.15 -16.67
C LYS A 31 3.72 2.29 -16.20
N GLU A 32 4.87 2.90 -15.96
CA GLU A 32 6.09 2.18 -15.52
C GLU A 32 5.88 1.44 -14.19
N LEU A 33 5.15 2.06 -13.25
CA LEU A 33 4.79 1.42 -11.98
C LEU A 33 3.82 0.24 -12.17
N ASN A 34 2.82 0.37 -13.05
CA ASN A 34 1.90 -0.74 -13.35
C ASN A 34 2.58 -1.90 -14.08
N ASP A 35 3.48 -1.61 -15.02
CA ASP A 35 4.29 -2.62 -15.71
C ASP A 35 5.19 -3.36 -14.70
N SER A 36 5.85 -2.60 -13.81
CA SER A 36 6.69 -3.15 -12.74
C SER A 36 5.89 -4.00 -11.76
N PHE A 37 4.70 -3.56 -11.37
CA PHE A 37 3.83 -4.32 -10.48
C PHE A 37 3.39 -5.65 -11.12
N SER A 38 3.08 -5.62 -12.42
CA SER A 38 2.73 -6.82 -13.19
C SER A 38 3.89 -7.83 -13.28
N GLN A 39 5.13 -7.35 -13.32
CA GLN A 39 6.32 -8.21 -13.40
C GLN A 39 6.77 -8.75 -12.03
N TYR A 40 6.77 -7.92 -10.99
CA TYR A 40 7.39 -8.24 -9.69
C TYR A 40 6.41 -8.57 -8.58
N ALA A 41 5.10 -8.43 -8.79
CA ALA A 41 4.01 -8.69 -7.85
C ALA A 41 3.98 -7.87 -6.55
N VAL A 42 5.12 -7.35 -6.08
CA VAL A 42 5.24 -6.50 -4.89
C VAL A 42 6.18 -5.35 -5.22
N LEU A 43 5.74 -4.12 -4.98
CA LEU A 43 6.58 -2.93 -5.08
C LEU A 43 6.80 -2.34 -3.69
N VAL A 44 8.03 -1.92 -3.40
CA VAL A 44 8.42 -1.31 -2.13
C VAL A 44 8.92 0.10 -2.37
N PHE A 45 8.31 1.07 -1.71
CA PHE A 45 8.66 2.49 -1.80
C PHE A 45 9.12 2.99 -0.42
N PRO A 46 10.42 2.95 -0.12
CA PRO A 46 10.90 3.39 1.19
C PRO A 46 10.76 4.90 1.37
N ASN A 47 10.71 5.33 2.64
CA ASN A 47 10.72 6.74 3.06
C ASN A 47 9.56 7.60 2.53
N GLN A 48 8.36 7.02 2.41
CA GLN A 48 7.14 7.75 2.05
C GLN A 48 6.35 8.14 3.32
N GLY A 49 6.17 9.44 3.54
CA GLY A 49 5.44 10.00 4.68
C GLY A 49 4.01 10.39 4.32
N LEU A 50 3.22 9.46 3.77
CA LEU A 50 1.90 9.78 3.22
C LEU A 50 0.83 9.92 4.31
N GLY A 51 0.11 11.03 4.28
CA GLY A 51 -1.17 11.19 4.98
C GLY A 51 -2.32 10.46 4.26
N PRO A 52 -3.52 10.41 4.86
CA PRO A 52 -4.64 9.65 4.31
C PRO A 52 -5.05 10.07 2.88
N ALA A 53 -5.05 11.37 2.59
CA ALA A 53 -5.39 11.88 1.26
C ALA A 53 -4.34 11.47 0.21
N GLU A 54 -3.07 11.55 0.56
CA GLU A 54 -1.95 11.18 -0.31
C GLU A 54 -1.90 9.66 -0.53
N LEU A 55 -2.26 8.87 0.49
CA LEU A 55 -2.38 7.41 0.36
C LEU A 55 -3.50 7.00 -0.63
N ILE A 56 -4.64 7.72 -0.62
CA ILE A 56 -5.71 7.50 -1.61
C ILE A 56 -5.19 7.82 -3.01
N GLN A 57 -4.54 8.99 -3.20
CA GLN A 57 -3.96 9.38 -4.49
C GLN A 57 -2.90 8.39 -4.98
N PHE A 58 -2.08 7.85 -4.07
CA PHE A 58 -1.13 6.79 -4.37
C PHE A 58 -1.84 5.53 -4.86
N GLY A 59 -2.91 5.09 -4.18
CA GLY A 59 -3.71 3.94 -4.60
C GLY A 59 -4.31 4.11 -6.00
N GLU A 60 -4.71 5.34 -6.37
CA GLU A 60 -5.27 5.67 -7.68
C GLU A 60 -4.29 5.48 -8.86
N ILE A 61 -2.99 5.35 -8.59
CA ILE A 61 -1.98 5.01 -9.61
C ILE A 61 -2.25 3.62 -10.20
N PHE A 62 -2.79 2.70 -9.40
CA PHE A 62 -2.99 1.30 -9.76
C PHE A 62 -4.43 0.96 -10.14
N GLY A 63 -5.33 1.95 -10.15
CA GLY A 63 -6.73 1.79 -10.52
C GLY A 63 -7.68 2.51 -9.58
N ARG A 64 -8.98 2.23 -9.70
CA ARG A 64 -9.99 2.82 -8.81
C ARG A 64 -9.84 2.25 -7.39
N VAL A 65 -9.64 3.11 -6.40
CA VAL A 65 -9.65 2.71 -4.99
C VAL A 65 -11.05 2.24 -4.59
N MET A 66 -11.10 1.10 -3.91
CA MET A 66 -12.34 0.50 -3.42
C MET A 66 -12.54 0.81 -1.94
N GLU A 67 -13.80 0.88 -1.50
CA GLU A 67 -14.12 0.98 -0.08
C GLU A 67 -13.65 -0.26 0.68
N GLN A 68 -13.16 -0.05 1.90
CA GLN A 68 -12.81 -1.12 2.81
C GLN A 68 -14.06 -1.90 3.23
N GLN A 69 -14.01 -3.23 3.16
CA GLN A 69 -15.15 -4.08 3.51
C GLN A 69 -15.40 -4.11 5.02
N LEU A 70 -14.33 -4.06 5.81
CA LEU A 70 -14.39 -3.98 7.27
C LEU A 70 -14.59 -2.52 7.71
N LYS A 71 -15.83 -2.06 7.64
CA LYS A 71 -16.20 -0.66 7.90
C LYS A 71 -15.88 -0.17 9.30
N ASP A 72 -15.73 -1.08 10.27
CA ASP A 72 -15.33 -0.73 11.64
C ASP A 72 -13.84 -0.30 11.75
N PHE A 73 -13.04 -0.62 10.74
CA PHE A 73 -11.59 -0.36 10.72
C PHE A 73 -11.19 0.65 9.65
N VAL A 74 -12.03 1.68 9.42
CA VAL A 74 -11.72 2.81 8.54
C VAL A 74 -11.51 4.09 9.34
N LEU A 75 -10.78 5.05 8.75
CA LEU A 75 -10.68 6.38 9.31
C LEU A 75 -12.01 7.14 9.12
N PRO A 76 -12.57 7.80 10.16
CA PRO A 76 -13.86 8.49 10.05
C PRO A 76 -13.90 9.55 8.94
N ASP A 77 -12.83 10.34 8.82
CA ASP A 77 -12.72 11.41 7.82
C ASP A 77 -12.21 10.91 6.46
N PHE A 78 -11.72 9.66 6.39
CA PHE A 78 -11.16 9.04 5.19
C PHE A 78 -11.64 7.58 5.07
N PRO A 79 -12.90 7.33 4.70
CA PRO A 79 -13.50 6.00 4.70
C PRO A 79 -12.89 5.02 3.69
N LEU A 80 -12.10 5.51 2.73
CA LEU A 80 -11.32 4.68 1.80
C LEU A 80 -10.00 4.17 2.42
N VAL A 81 -9.61 4.70 3.59
CA VAL A 81 -8.38 4.31 4.28
C VAL A 81 -8.74 3.41 5.46
N GLY A 82 -8.39 2.13 5.32
CA GLY A 82 -8.42 1.18 6.43
C GLY A 82 -7.21 1.32 7.34
N TYR A 83 -7.36 0.97 8.61
CA TYR A 83 -6.24 0.83 9.54
C TYR A 83 -6.19 -0.58 10.12
N ASN A 84 -4.97 -1.05 10.43
CA ASN A 84 -4.76 -2.24 11.23
C ASN A 84 -3.93 -1.84 12.44
N SER A 85 -4.45 -2.05 13.65
CA SER A 85 -3.78 -1.70 14.89
C SER A 85 -3.68 -2.90 15.81
N THR A 86 -2.70 -2.87 16.71
CA THR A 86 -2.65 -3.81 17.83
C THR A 86 -3.50 -3.35 19.02
N LYS A 87 -3.92 -2.06 19.01
CA LYS A 87 -4.67 -1.43 20.12
C LYS A 87 -6.13 -1.87 20.20
N ASP A 88 -6.67 -2.43 19.11
CA ASP A 88 -8.05 -2.86 18.97
C ASP A 88 -8.18 -4.38 18.81
N LEU A 89 -7.11 -5.13 19.08
CA LEU A 89 -7.15 -6.59 18.99
C LEU A 89 -7.99 -7.20 20.11
N PRO A 90 -8.98 -8.04 19.79
CA PRO A 90 -9.71 -8.76 20.81
C PRO A 90 -8.82 -9.85 21.43
N SER A 91 -8.96 -10.05 22.74
CA SER A 91 -8.42 -11.22 23.41
C SER A 91 -9.47 -12.33 23.41
N LYS A 92 -9.10 -13.52 22.93
CA LYS A 92 -9.94 -14.73 22.99
C LYS A 92 -9.14 -15.84 23.66
N ASN A 93 -9.69 -16.41 24.73
CA ASN A 93 -9.03 -17.45 25.54
C ASN A 93 -7.63 -17.04 26.05
N GLY A 94 -7.45 -15.76 26.42
CA GLY A 94 -6.18 -15.23 26.92
C GLY A 94 -5.11 -15.01 25.84
N LYS A 95 -5.44 -15.17 24.56
CA LYS A 95 -4.55 -14.87 23.43
C LYS A 95 -5.08 -13.70 22.60
N LEU A 96 -4.18 -12.79 22.24
CA LEU A 96 -4.47 -11.73 21.27
C LEU A 96 -4.74 -12.37 19.90
N GLN A 97 -5.84 -11.99 19.28
CA GLN A 97 -6.15 -12.41 17.91
C GLN A 97 -5.49 -11.44 16.94
N VAL A 98 -4.47 -11.88 16.21
CA VAL A 98 -3.75 -11.04 15.23
C VAL A 98 -4.44 -11.13 13.87
N ARG A 99 -4.82 -9.98 13.33
CA ARG A 99 -5.41 -9.90 11.98
C ARG A 99 -4.34 -10.25 10.94
N GLY A 100 -4.64 -11.25 10.11
CA GLY A 100 -3.74 -11.69 9.03
C GLY A 100 -2.58 -12.58 9.48
N GLU A 101 -2.69 -13.28 10.62
CA GLU A 101 -1.64 -14.17 11.16
C GLU A 101 -1.24 -15.30 10.20
N ASN A 102 -2.16 -15.77 9.34
CA ASN A 102 -1.94 -16.86 8.41
C ASN A 102 -1.74 -16.34 6.97
N TYR A 103 -1.20 -17.15 6.07
CA TYR A 103 -1.17 -16.82 4.64
C TYR A 103 -2.59 -16.68 4.06
N HIS A 104 -2.86 -15.56 3.40
CA HIS A 104 -4.15 -15.21 2.79
C HIS A 104 -3.94 -14.21 1.63
N THR A 105 -4.99 -13.93 0.87
CA THR A 105 -5.08 -12.88 -0.15
C THR A 105 -6.31 -12.02 0.06
#